data_AF-A0A8D0E2A0-F1
#
_entry.id   AF-A0A8D0E2A0-F1
#
_cell.length_a   1.000
_cell.length_b   1.000
_cell.length_c   1.000
_cell.angle_alpha   90.00
_cell.angle_beta   90.00
_cell.angle_gamma   90.00
#
_symmetry.space_group_name_H-M   'P 1'
#
loop_
_entity.id
_entity.type
_entity.pdbx_description
1 polymer ?
#
loop_
_entity_poly.entity_id
_entity_poly.type
_entity_poly.pdbx_seq_one_letter_code
_entity_poly.pdbx_strand_id
1 'polypeptide(L)' 'MPTYGLQRGSTGAQSFSFLALCKNKNTKEVVAMFYSLLVLKKQLAVQVTQAAPYADIIAMVGPKFCTI' A
#
# COMPACT_ATOMS: atom_id res chain seq x y z
N MET A 1 -10.67 22.77 31.06
CA MET A 1 -10.73 23.35 29.70
C MET A 1 -10.48 22.23 28.71
N PRO A 2 -11.44 21.81 27.86
CA PRO A 2 -11.20 20.73 26.92
C PRO A 2 -10.58 21.31 25.64
N THR A 3 -9.36 20.92 25.31
CA THR A 3 -8.82 21.12 23.96
C THR A 3 -9.24 19.94 23.10
N TYR A 4 -10.12 20.23 22.15
CA TYR A 4 -10.50 19.40 21.01
C TYR A 4 -9.26 19.14 20.16
N GLY A 5 -8.46 18.17 20.58
CA GLY A 5 -7.39 17.59 19.80
C GLY A 5 -8.01 16.88 18.60
N LEU A 6 -7.90 17.53 17.44
CA LEU A 6 -8.20 17.01 16.12
C LEU A 6 -7.59 15.61 15.96
N GLN A 7 -8.35 14.55 16.27
CA GLN A 7 -8.04 13.21 15.81
C GLN A 7 -8.27 13.19 14.30
N ARG A 8 -7.29 13.64 13.53
CA ARG A 8 -7.19 13.25 12.12
C ARG A 8 -6.60 11.84 12.09
N GLY A 9 -7.38 10.90 12.61
CA GLY A 9 -7.13 9.48 12.54
C GLY A 9 -7.30 9.01 11.10
N SER A 10 -6.22 9.08 10.34
CA SER A 10 -6.03 8.23 9.16
C SER A 10 -4.54 8.10 8.85
N THR A 11 -3.74 7.67 9.83
CA THR A 11 -2.56 6.85 9.54
C THR A 11 -3.07 5.46 9.12
N GLY A 12 -3.85 5.44 8.04
CA GLY A 12 -4.59 4.27 7.57
C GLY A 12 -3.60 3.29 6.96
N ALA A 13 -3.14 2.36 7.79
CA ALA A 13 -2.29 1.23 7.47
C ALA A 13 -1.06 1.57 6.59
N GLN A 14 0.13 1.50 7.18
CA GLN A 14 1.41 1.49 6.45
C GLN A 14 1.59 0.26 5.52
N SER A 15 0.52 -0.53 5.35
CA SER A 15 0.43 -1.78 4.63
C SER A 15 -0.95 -1.88 3.98
N PHE A 16 -1.03 -2.22 2.69
CA PHE A 16 -2.30 -2.50 2.02
C PHE A 16 -2.28 -3.86 1.34
N SER A 17 -3.42 -4.55 1.39
CA SER A 17 -3.66 -5.81 0.68
C SER A 17 -3.97 -5.55 -0.78
N PHE A 18 -3.12 -6.06 -1.66
CA PHE A 18 -3.32 -5.97 -3.11
C PHE A 18 -4.60 -6.66 -3.55
N LEU A 19 -4.97 -7.81 -2.98
CA LEU A 19 -6.21 -8.52 -3.32
C LEU A 19 -7.44 -7.70 -2.94
N ALA A 20 -7.42 -7.03 -1.77
CA ALA A 20 -8.47 -6.12 -1.36
C ALA A 20 -8.57 -4.90 -2.31
N LEU A 21 -7.43 -4.37 -2.76
CA LEU A 21 -7.36 -3.28 -3.74
C LEU A 21 -7.89 -3.69 -5.12
N CYS A 22 -7.69 -4.96 -5.51
CA CYS A 22 -8.14 -5.52 -6.78
C CYS A 22 -9.64 -5.88 -6.79
N LYS A 23 -10.24 -6.15 -5.62
CA LYS A 23 -11.62 -6.66 -5.49
C LYS A 23 -12.68 -5.79 -6.17
N ASN A 24 -12.41 -4.50 -6.38
CA ASN A 24 -13.35 -3.55 -6.98
C ASN A 24 -12.78 -2.84 -8.23
N LYS A 25 -11.77 -3.44 -8.88
CA LYS A 25 -11.05 -2.83 -10.01
C LYS A 25 -11.05 -3.72 -11.23
N ASN A 26 -10.93 -3.08 -12.40
CA ASN A 26 -10.79 -3.79 -13.67
C ASN A 26 -9.39 -4.37 -13.82
N THR A 27 -9.24 -5.45 -14.58
CA THR A 27 -7.95 -6.09 -14.86
C THR A 27 -6.89 -5.11 -15.36
N LYS A 28 -7.28 -4.12 -16.18
CA LYS A 28 -6.38 -3.06 -16.66
C LYS A 28 -5.78 -2.22 -15.53
N GLU A 29 -6.61 -1.81 -14.58
CA GLU A 29 -6.17 -1.03 -13.43
C GLU A 29 -5.33 -1.88 -12.48
N VAL A 30 -5.73 -3.13 -12.25
CA VAL A 30 -4.99 -4.09 -11.44
C VAL A 30 -3.58 -4.31 -11.99
N VAL A 31 -3.46 -4.54 -13.30
CA VAL A 31 -2.16 -4.71 -13.97
C VAL A 31 -1.31 -3.44 -13.87
N ALA A 32 -1.90 -2.26 -14.09
CA ALA A 32 -1.19 -0.99 -13.95
C ALA A 32 -0.70 -0.77 -12.51
N MET A 33 -1.51 -1.08 -11.50
CA MET A 33 -1.12 -0.99 -10.09
C MET A 33 -0.04 -2.01 -9.72
N PHE A 34 -0.13 -3.24 -10.23
CA PHE A 34 0.91 -4.25 -10.03
C PHE A 34 2.25 -3.82 -10.62
N TYR A 35 2.22 -3.27 -11.83
CA TYR A 35 3.41 -2.77 -12.50
C TYR A 35 3.99 -1.56 -11.76
N SER A 36 3.12 -0.65 -11.29
CA SER A 36 3.53 0.49 -10.46
C SER A 36 4.19 0.02 -9.16
N LEU A 37 3.63 -1.00 -8.50
CA LEU A 37 4.21 -1.63 -7.32
C LEU A 37 5.58 -2.26 -7.60
N LEU A 38 5.76 -2.94 -8.74
CA LEU A 38 7.05 -3.50 -9.16
C LEU A 38 8.11 -2.39 -9.35
N VAL A 39 7.74 -1.28 -9.98
CA VAL A 39 8.62 -0.13 -10.16
C VAL A 39 8.95 0.52 -8.80
N LEU A 40 7.95 0.75 -7.95
CA LEU A 40 8.15 1.31 -6.61
C LEU A 40 9.00 0.40 -5.72
N LYS A 41 8.83 -0.93 -5.83
CA LYS A 41 9.67 -1.92 -5.16
C LYS A 41 11.12 -1.83 -5.64
N LYS A 42 11.34 -1.73 -6.95
CA LYS A 42 12.68 -1.53 -7.53
C LYS A 42 13.33 -0.25 -7.02
N GLN A 43 12.53 0.81 -6.81
CA GLN A 43 12.99 2.08 -6.25
C GLN A 43 13.16 2.04 -4.72
N LEU A 44 12.88 0.91 -4.04
CA LEU A 44 12.85 0.74 -2.59
C LEU A 44 11.86 1.69 -1.88
N ALA A 45 10.88 2.21 -2.62
CA ALA A 45 9.84 3.09 -2.13
C ALA A 45 8.72 2.29 -1.44
N VAL A 46 8.48 1.05 -1.85
CA VAL A 46 7.52 0.15 -1.19
C VAL A 46 8.15 -1.23 -0.97
N GLN A 47 7.88 -1.84 0.18
CA GLN A 47 8.14 -3.25 0.40
C GLN A 47 6.94 -4.06 -0.03
N VAL A 48 7.18 -5.19 -0.68
CA VAL A 48 6.11 -6.09 -1.13
C VAL A 48 6.39 -7.46 -0.55
N THR A 49 5.47 -7.93 0.28
CA THR A 49 5.56 -9.19 1.01
C THR A 49 4.41 -10.08 0.57
N GLN A 50 4.72 -11.33 0.25
CA GLN A 50 3.74 -12.35 -0.11
C GLN A 50 3.97 -13.56 0.79
N ALA A 51 2.93 -13.99 1.52
CA ALA A 51 3.07 -15.05 2.52
C ALA A 51 3.17 -16.46 1.92
N ALA A 52 2.55 -16.69 0.75
CA ALA A 52 2.59 -17.96 0.03
C ALA A 52 2.44 -17.74 -1.49
N PRO A 53 2.76 -18.72 -2.35
CA PRO A 53 2.55 -18.60 -3.80
C PRO A 53 1.09 -18.25 -4.11
N TYR A 54 0.87 -17.21 -4.92
CA TYR A 54 -0.47 -16.68 -5.25
C TYR A 54 -1.31 -16.19 -4.06
N ALA A 55 -0.71 -16.06 -2.88
CA ALA A 55 -1.36 -15.44 -1.74
C ALA A 55 -1.46 -13.92 -1.92
N ASP A 56 -2.24 -13.30 -1.04
CA ASP A 56 -2.40 -11.86 -0.99
C ASP A 56 -1.02 -11.15 -0.90
N ILE A 57 -0.87 -10.13 -1.73
CA ILE A 57 0.35 -9.35 -1.81
C ILE A 57 0.16 -8.15 -0.90
N ILE A 58 0.90 -8.10 0.20
CA ILE A 58 0.88 -6.98 1.12
C ILE A 58 1.95 -5.99 0.65
N ALA A 59 1.54 -4.78 0.27
CA ALA A 59 2.44 -3.70 -0.04
C ALA A 59 2.55 -2.75 1.15
N MET A 60 3.76 -2.62 1.69
CA MET A 60 4.09 -1.73 2.79
C MET A 60 4.88 -0.51 2.29
N VAL A 61 4.72 0.63 2.95
CA VAL A 61 5.59 1.78 2.69
C VAL A 61 7.03 1.43 3.04
N GLY A 62 7.94 1.65 2.09
CA GLY A 62 9.36 1.43 2.29
C GLY A 62 10.02 2.62 3.00
N PRO A 63 11.25 2.46 3.53
CA PRO A 63 11.97 3.53 4.22
C PRO A 63 12.30 4.73 3.31
N LYS A 64 12.26 4.56 1.98
CA LYS A 64 12.40 5.66 1.03
C LYS A 64 11.09 6.36 0.68
N PHE A 65 9.95 5.88 1.21
CA PHE A 65 8.67 6.59 1.10
C PHE A 65 8.70 7.74 2.11
N CYS A 66 9.46 8.77 1.77
CA CYS A 66 9.66 9.93 2.63
C CYS A 66 8.39 10.77 2.62
N THR A 67 7.68 10.80 3.75
CA THR A 67 6.72 11.85 4.08
C THR A 67 7.53 13.13 4.31
N ILE A 68 7.60 13.98 3.29
CA ILE A 68 7.91 15.40 3.44
C ILE A 68 6.70 16.15 4.00
#